data_AF-A0A2S3VJE3-F1
#
_entry.id   AF-A0A2S3VJE3-F1
#
_cell.length_a   1.000
_cell.length_b   1.000
_cell.length_c   1.000
_cell.angle_alpha   90.00
_cell.angle_beta   90.00
_cell.angle_gamma   90.00
#
_symmetry.space_group_name_H-M   'P 1'
#
loop_
_entity.id
_entity.type
_entity.pdbx_description
1 polymer ?
#
loop_
_entity_poly.entity_id
_entity_poly.type
_entity_poly.pdbx_seq_one_letter_code
_entity_poly.pdbx_strand_id
1 'polypeptide(L)'
;MSFETFGQPLLTFPDAEKSPLSIRAKALVFVDPRSRQLREDLEQLATRSVSVLIRGETGTGKELLARHIHRASDRGGLFVSVNCGAISPTYADAELFGYAAGSYSGSASSRAGWFGSANGGTLYLDEIGDLPLPIQIKLLAALENHEVTRVGAQQPSPVDVRLVAATSIDLAQAVAAGKFHERLYHYLSEGPLELPALRERTGDILSLAEYFLGIYSQRLDLPVPLISEAAQLVLERHSWPGNTRELENIIHFALLVSTGDEILPEHLNLPDSLTQIAHQVTQILGNGSATEKDALKQLLKNAGIL
;
A
#
# COMPACT_ATOMS: atom_id res chain seq x y z
N MET A 1 -18.28 -3.38 -9.81
CA MET A 1 -18.57 -4.69 -10.42
C MET A 1 -17.33 -5.15 -11.15
N SER A 2 -16.76 -6.28 -10.74
CA SER A 2 -15.68 -6.97 -11.45
C SER A 2 -15.88 -8.45 -11.18
N PHE A 3 -16.57 -9.12 -12.09
CA PHE A 3 -16.62 -10.57 -12.12
C PHE A 3 -16.34 -10.97 -13.56
N GLU A 4 -15.32 -11.81 -13.70
CA GLU A 4 -14.96 -12.56 -14.90
C GLU A 4 -14.53 -11.72 -16.11
N THR A 5 -13.23 -11.43 -16.21
CA THR A 5 -12.65 -11.08 -17.52
C THR A 5 -11.65 -12.12 -18.03
N PHE A 6 -11.20 -13.07 -17.22
CA PHE A 6 -10.26 -14.13 -17.65
C PHE A 6 -10.42 -15.46 -16.88
N GLY A 7 -11.61 -15.76 -16.35
CA GLY A 7 -11.85 -17.02 -15.60
C GLY A 7 -11.18 -17.10 -14.22
N GLN A 8 -10.57 -16.02 -13.73
CA GLN A 8 -9.94 -15.93 -12.41
C GLN A 8 -10.47 -14.75 -11.58
N PRO A 9 -10.49 -14.87 -10.24
CA PRO A 9 -10.91 -13.79 -9.34
C PRO A 9 -9.83 -12.69 -9.30
N LEU A 10 -10.06 -11.62 -10.06
CA LEU A 10 -9.21 -10.43 -10.17
C LEU A 10 -9.88 -9.23 -9.50
N LEU A 11 -9.13 -8.49 -8.70
CA LEU A 11 -9.55 -7.21 -8.14
C LEU A 11 -8.91 -6.05 -8.90
N THR A 12 -9.74 -5.21 -9.56
CA THR A 12 -9.31 -4.03 -10.34
C THR A 12 -10.34 -2.89 -10.27
N PHE A 13 -9.99 -1.70 -10.76
CA PHE A 13 -10.84 -0.49 -10.78
C PHE A 13 -11.19 0.01 -12.20
N PRO A 14 -12.39 0.61 -12.40
CA PRO A 14 -12.82 1.17 -13.69
C PRO A 14 -11.93 2.34 -14.16
N ASP A 15 -11.81 2.54 -15.47
CA ASP A 15 -10.98 3.59 -16.10
C ASP A 15 -11.28 5.02 -15.63
N ALA A 16 -12.53 5.34 -15.27
CA ALA A 16 -12.95 6.68 -14.84
C ALA A 16 -12.32 7.16 -13.52
N GLU A 17 -11.79 6.25 -12.70
CA GLU A 17 -11.09 6.58 -11.45
C GLU A 17 -9.56 6.46 -11.60
N LYS A 18 -9.05 6.16 -12.80
CA LYS A 18 -7.61 6.17 -13.11
C LYS A 18 -7.13 7.62 -13.25
N SER A 19 -7.24 8.40 -12.18
CA SER A 19 -6.45 9.63 -12.09
C SER A 19 -4.97 9.21 -12.11
N PRO A 20 -4.15 9.77 -13.02
CA PRO A 20 -2.75 9.38 -13.20
C PRO A 20 -1.89 9.56 -11.92
N LEU A 21 -2.44 10.22 -10.89
CA LEU A 21 -1.79 10.49 -9.61
C LEU A 21 -2.19 9.53 -8.47
N SER A 22 -3.15 8.61 -8.65
CA SER A 22 -3.84 7.98 -7.51
C SER A 22 -3.81 6.44 -7.40
N ILE A 23 -3.21 5.69 -8.32
CA ILE A 23 -3.23 4.22 -8.25
C ILE A 23 -1.81 3.66 -8.25
N ARG A 24 -1.33 3.31 -7.06
CA ARG A 24 0.04 2.82 -6.80
C ARG A 24 0.21 1.30 -6.99
N ALA A 25 -0.89 0.56 -7.17
CA ALA A 25 -0.98 -0.79 -7.74
C ALA A 25 -2.38 -0.95 -8.37
N LYS A 26 -2.50 -1.45 -9.60
CA LYS A 26 -3.79 -1.48 -10.35
C LYS A 26 -4.55 -2.81 -10.31
N ALA A 27 -3.96 -3.86 -9.75
CA ALA A 27 -4.61 -5.15 -9.61
C ALA A 27 -4.06 -6.02 -8.49
N LEU A 28 -4.92 -6.88 -7.97
CA LEU A 28 -4.59 -8.04 -7.15
C LEU A 28 -5.28 -9.27 -7.74
N VAL A 29 -4.56 -10.38 -7.77
CA VAL A 29 -5.06 -11.69 -8.20
C VAL A 29 -5.05 -12.62 -6.98
N PHE A 30 -5.98 -13.58 -6.94
CA PHE A 30 -6.11 -14.54 -5.85
C PHE A 30 -6.03 -15.99 -6.36
N VAL A 31 -4.95 -16.31 -7.08
CA VAL A 31 -4.70 -17.65 -7.64
C VAL A 31 -3.95 -18.49 -6.64
N ASP A 32 -2.92 -17.94 -6.01
CA ASP A 32 -2.13 -18.61 -4.99
C ASP A 32 -2.99 -18.97 -3.76
N PRO A 33 -2.80 -20.14 -3.10
CA PRO A 33 -3.52 -20.50 -1.90
C PRO A 33 -3.47 -19.43 -0.79
N ARG A 34 -2.34 -18.75 -0.62
CA ARG A 34 -2.20 -17.67 0.38
C ARG A 34 -3.05 -16.46 0.03
N SER A 35 -3.11 -16.13 -1.25
CA SER A 35 -3.95 -15.03 -1.75
C SER A 35 -5.43 -15.39 -1.68
N ARG A 36 -5.81 -16.65 -1.89
CA ARG A 36 -7.19 -17.11 -1.67
C ARG A 36 -7.61 -16.96 -0.22
N GLN A 37 -6.76 -17.36 0.73
CA GLN A 37 -7.02 -17.16 2.16
C GLN A 37 -7.18 -15.67 2.49
N LEU A 38 -6.27 -14.82 1.99
CA LEU A 38 -6.38 -13.37 2.14
C LEU A 38 -7.74 -12.84 1.62
N ARG A 39 -8.23 -13.35 0.49
CA ARG A 39 -9.53 -12.96 -0.07
C ARG A 39 -10.68 -13.36 0.87
N GLU A 40 -10.64 -14.55 1.44
CA GLU A 40 -11.67 -15.01 2.39
C GLU A 40 -11.68 -14.14 3.66
N ASP A 41 -10.50 -13.84 4.21
CA ASP A 41 -10.36 -12.97 5.39
C ASP A 41 -10.83 -11.54 5.08
N LEU A 42 -10.46 -11.02 3.90
CA LEU A 42 -10.91 -9.72 3.39
C LEU A 42 -12.44 -9.64 3.30
N GLU A 43 -13.08 -10.64 2.71
CA GLU A 43 -14.54 -10.70 2.55
C GLU A 43 -15.25 -10.73 3.91
N GLN A 44 -14.72 -11.48 4.88
CA GLN A 44 -15.26 -11.53 6.25
C GLN A 44 -15.09 -10.21 7.02
N LEU A 45 -13.96 -9.52 6.83
CA LEU A 45 -13.70 -8.23 7.47
C LEU A 45 -14.47 -7.09 6.80
N ALA A 46 -14.70 -7.16 5.49
CA ALA A 46 -15.36 -6.11 4.74
C ALA A 46 -16.78 -5.80 5.25
N THR A 47 -17.53 -6.84 5.63
CA THR A 47 -18.91 -6.72 6.13
C THR A 47 -19.00 -6.26 7.58
N ARG A 48 -17.88 -6.20 8.31
CA ARG A 48 -17.85 -5.75 9.72
C ARG A 48 -17.57 -4.26 9.81
N SER A 49 -18.06 -3.61 10.86
CA SER A 49 -17.79 -2.18 11.13
C SER A 49 -16.47 -1.93 11.87
N VAL A 50 -15.69 -2.97 12.15
CA VAL A 50 -14.42 -2.87 12.90
C VAL A 50 -13.34 -2.15 12.09
N SER A 51 -12.34 -1.63 12.82
CA SER A 51 -11.12 -1.11 12.21
C SER A 51 -10.36 -2.26 11.51
N VAL A 52 -9.67 -1.95 10.42
CA VAL A 52 -8.84 -2.94 9.71
C VAL A 52 -7.40 -2.45 9.61
N LEU A 53 -6.45 -3.30 9.98
CA LEU A 53 -5.01 -3.05 9.85
C LEU A 53 -4.42 -3.97 8.79
N ILE A 54 -4.08 -3.40 7.64
CA ILE A 54 -3.45 -4.10 6.52
C ILE A 54 -1.94 -4.04 6.68
N ARG A 55 -1.33 -5.19 6.92
CA ARG A 55 0.13 -5.34 7.03
C ARG A 55 0.66 -5.90 5.73
N GLY A 56 1.71 -5.30 5.20
CA GLY A 56 2.32 -5.78 3.98
C GLY A 56 3.39 -4.84 3.46
N GLU A 57 4.34 -5.41 2.72
CA GLU A 57 5.46 -4.67 2.17
C GLU A 57 5.00 -3.55 1.21
N THR A 58 5.89 -2.58 1.00
CA THR A 58 5.67 -1.52 0.01
C THR A 58 5.48 -2.11 -1.39
N GLY A 59 4.52 -1.58 -2.14
CA GLY A 59 4.25 -2.01 -3.52
C GLY A 59 3.40 -3.28 -3.67
N THR A 60 2.91 -3.87 -2.57
CA THR A 60 2.03 -5.06 -2.60
C THR A 60 0.59 -4.78 -3.00
N GLY A 61 0.13 -3.53 -2.89
CA GLY A 61 -1.23 -3.11 -3.25
C GLY A 61 -2.21 -2.94 -2.08
N LYS A 62 -1.74 -2.58 -0.87
CA LYS A 62 -2.57 -2.37 0.34
C LYS A 62 -3.80 -1.47 0.11
N GLU A 63 -3.66 -0.38 -0.66
CA GLU A 63 -4.78 0.53 -0.96
C GLU A 63 -5.90 -0.14 -1.76
N LEU A 64 -5.58 -1.10 -2.64
CA LEU A 64 -6.60 -1.85 -3.41
C LEU A 64 -7.51 -2.64 -2.45
N LEU A 65 -6.92 -3.30 -1.45
CA LEU A 65 -7.67 -4.03 -0.42
C LEU A 65 -8.54 -3.08 0.41
N ALA A 66 -7.99 -1.93 0.83
CA ALA A 66 -8.74 -0.94 1.60
C ALA A 66 -9.96 -0.38 0.85
N ARG A 67 -9.79 -0.10 -0.44
CA ARG A 67 -10.89 0.34 -1.32
C ARG A 67 -11.92 -0.77 -1.53
N HIS A 68 -11.50 -2.03 -1.60
CA HIS A 68 -12.43 -3.15 -1.65
C HIS A 68 -13.25 -3.26 -0.36
N ILE A 69 -12.60 -3.20 0.80
CA ILE A 69 -13.26 -3.20 2.12
C ILE A 69 -14.33 -2.12 2.19
N HIS A 70 -14.01 -0.91 1.73
CA HIS A 70 -14.99 0.18 1.69
C HIS A 70 -16.19 -0.14 0.80
N ARG A 71 -15.96 -0.62 -0.43
CA ARG A 71 -17.02 -0.93 -1.39
C ARG A 71 -17.90 -2.11 -1.00
N ALA A 72 -17.34 -3.08 -0.29
CA ALA A 72 -18.06 -4.25 0.21
C ALA A 72 -18.72 -3.98 1.58
N SER A 73 -18.52 -2.80 2.16
CA SER A 73 -19.22 -2.38 3.38
C SER A 73 -20.53 -1.67 3.08
N ASP A 74 -21.39 -1.54 4.09
CA ASP A 74 -22.67 -0.83 3.99
C ASP A 74 -22.54 0.71 4.00
N ARG A 75 -21.31 1.24 3.93
CA ARG A 75 -21.06 2.68 4.05
C ARG A 75 -21.21 3.41 2.72
N GLY A 76 -22.12 4.38 2.69
CA GLY A 76 -22.37 5.23 1.51
C GLY A 76 -21.52 6.50 1.42
N GLY A 77 -20.72 6.83 2.44
CA GLY A 77 -19.85 8.01 2.44
C GLY A 77 -18.58 7.86 1.60
N LEU A 78 -17.72 8.86 1.61
CA LEU A 78 -16.51 8.90 0.77
C LEU A 78 -15.40 7.98 1.31
N PHE A 79 -14.60 7.42 0.40
CA PHE A 79 -13.30 6.85 0.69
C PHE A 79 -12.22 7.93 0.63
N VAL A 80 -11.66 8.30 1.78
CA VAL A 80 -10.60 9.31 1.87
C VAL A 80 -9.27 8.61 2.11
N SER A 81 -8.36 8.73 1.13
CA SER A 81 -7.01 8.12 1.17
C SER A 81 -5.97 9.16 1.58
N VAL A 82 -5.17 8.83 2.58
CA VAL A 82 -4.12 9.70 3.12
C VAL A 82 -2.83 8.90 3.28
N ASN A 83 -1.71 9.44 2.80
CA ASN A 83 -0.39 8.88 3.06
C ASN A 83 0.26 9.62 4.23
N CYS A 84 0.51 8.90 5.33
CA CYS A 84 1.00 9.49 6.57
C CYS A 84 2.42 10.03 6.46
N GLY A 85 3.28 9.39 5.65
CA GLY A 85 4.64 9.86 5.40
C GLY A 85 4.71 11.19 4.63
N ALA A 86 3.64 11.63 3.98
CA ALA A 86 3.56 12.93 3.31
C ALA A 86 3.04 14.06 4.22
N ILE A 87 2.59 13.75 5.44
CA ILE A 87 1.99 14.73 6.35
C ILE A 87 3.09 15.56 7.01
N SER A 88 2.99 16.88 6.92
CA SER A 88 3.85 17.77 7.71
C SER A 88 3.44 17.74 9.19
N PRO A 89 4.34 17.45 10.14
CA PRO A 89 4.00 17.46 11.57
C PRO A 89 3.42 18.79 12.06
N THR A 90 3.83 19.90 11.45
CA THR A 90 3.34 21.25 11.76
C THR A 90 1.87 21.45 11.41
N TYR A 91 1.39 20.77 10.36
CA TYR A 91 0.08 20.99 9.77
C TYR A 91 -0.86 19.79 9.88
N ALA A 92 -0.37 18.67 10.42
CA ALA A 92 -1.09 17.42 10.57
C ALA A 92 -2.46 17.61 11.24
N ASP A 93 -2.54 18.43 12.30
CA ASP A 93 -3.80 18.71 13.00
C ASP A 93 -4.85 19.35 12.09
N ALA A 94 -4.46 20.36 11.32
CA ALA A 94 -5.36 21.10 10.43
C ALA A 94 -5.78 20.26 9.22
N GLU A 95 -4.92 19.36 8.73
CA GLU A 95 -5.24 18.46 7.63
C GLU A 95 -6.17 17.32 8.06
N LEU A 96 -5.88 16.66 9.18
CA LEU A 96 -6.67 15.55 9.69
C LEU A 96 -8.02 16.01 10.25
N PHE A 97 -8.01 16.99 11.15
CA PHE A 97 -9.19 17.38 11.93
C PHE A 97 -9.88 18.62 11.37
N GLY A 98 -9.23 19.37 10.48
CA GLY A 98 -9.79 20.60 9.93
C GLY A 98 -9.59 21.81 10.84
N TYR A 99 -10.05 22.97 10.38
CA TYR A 99 -9.93 24.23 11.10
C TYR A 99 -11.18 25.11 10.92
N ALA A 100 -11.50 25.88 11.96
CA ALA A 100 -12.55 26.88 11.91
C ALA A 100 -12.09 28.15 11.17
N ALA A 101 -13.02 28.94 10.65
CA ALA A 101 -12.68 30.22 10.01
C ALA A 101 -11.88 31.11 10.97
N GLY A 102 -10.83 31.77 10.46
CA GLY A 102 -9.98 32.69 11.22
C GLY A 102 -8.94 32.03 12.15
N SER A 103 -8.95 30.71 12.32
CA SER A 103 -8.08 30.01 13.28
C SER A 103 -6.75 29.52 12.71
N TYR A 104 -6.59 29.49 11.39
CA TYR A 104 -5.44 28.91 10.72
C TYR A 104 -4.91 29.81 9.59
N SER A 105 -3.67 30.29 9.74
CA SER A 105 -2.96 31.13 8.75
C SER A 105 -3.78 32.29 8.16
N GLY A 106 -4.67 32.90 8.95
CA GLY A 106 -5.54 34.00 8.47
C GLY A 106 -6.60 33.60 7.43
N SER A 107 -6.88 32.31 7.26
CA SER A 107 -7.91 31.84 6.31
C SER A 107 -9.31 32.30 6.70
N ALA A 108 -10.00 32.97 5.78
CA ALA A 108 -11.38 33.41 5.94
C ALA A 108 -12.41 32.26 5.85
N SER A 109 -12.02 31.11 5.31
CA SER A 109 -12.87 29.92 5.16
C SER A 109 -12.51 28.83 6.16
N SER A 110 -13.49 27.98 6.50
CA SER A 110 -13.29 26.78 7.31
C SER A 110 -13.00 25.56 6.43
N ARG A 111 -12.26 24.58 6.94
CA ARG A 111 -12.04 23.28 6.28
C ARG A 111 -12.44 22.14 7.20
N ALA A 112 -13.12 21.13 6.65
CA ALA A 112 -13.62 19.99 7.42
C ALA A 112 -12.53 18.98 7.84
N GLY A 113 -11.36 19.01 7.20
CA GLY A 113 -10.30 18.01 7.39
C GLY A 113 -10.62 16.67 6.73
N TRP A 114 -9.68 15.73 6.79
CA TRP A 114 -9.87 14.37 6.26
C TRP A 114 -10.92 13.59 7.03
N PHE A 115 -10.98 13.73 8.36
CA PHE A 115 -12.03 13.11 9.18
C PHE A 115 -13.42 13.58 8.80
N GLY A 116 -13.61 14.90 8.67
CA GLY A 116 -14.89 15.45 8.26
C GLY A 116 -15.28 15.05 6.83
N SER A 117 -14.30 14.91 5.93
CA SER A 117 -14.53 14.45 4.56
C SER A 117 -14.90 12.97 4.49
N ALA A 118 -14.39 12.15 5.41
CA ALA A 118 -14.63 10.71 5.50
C ALA A 118 -15.90 10.36 6.30
N ASN A 119 -16.66 11.36 6.76
CA ASN A 119 -17.86 11.15 7.57
C ASN A 119 -18.92 10.31 6.81
N GLY A 120 -19.46 9.30 7.47
CA GLY A 120 -20.35 8.27 6.88
C GLY A 120 -19.63 7.29 5.95
N GLY A 121 -18.30 7.38 5.83
CA GLY A 121 -17.48 6.67 4.86
C GLY A 121 -16.28 5.96 5.51
N THR A 122 -15.14 5.96 4.82
CA THR A 122 -13.93 5.27 5.27
C THR A 122 -12.71 6.17 5.13
N LEU A 123 -11.93 6.26 6.20
CA LEU A 123 -10.62 6.91 6.21
C LEU A 123 -9.54 5.84 6.07
N TYR A 124 -8.77 5.93 5.00
CA TYR A 124 -7.62 5.09 4.75
C TYR A 124 -6.32 5.83 5.11
N LEU A 125 -5.52 5.25 5.99
CA LEU A 125 -4.22 5.78 6.42
C LEU A 125 -3.10 4.85 5.97
N ASP A 126 -2.37 5.24 4.94
CA ASP A 126 -1.20 4.53 4.41
C ASP A 126 0.06 4.86 5.20
N GLU A 127 0.83 3.83 5.56
CA GLU A 127 2.00 3.91 6.43
C GLU A 127 1.72 4.61 7.77
N ILE A 128 0.69 4.15 8.49
CA ILE A 128 0.24 4.75 9.77
C ILE A 128 1.35 4.84 10.83
N GLY A 129 2.37 3.98 10.73
CA GLY A 129 3.56 4.02 11.59
C GLY A 129 4.36 5.33 11.51
N ASP A 130 4.21 6.10 10.43
CA ASP A 130 4.87 7.39 10.22
C ASP A 130 4.13 8.56 10.90
N LEU A 131 2.96 8.33 11.49
CA LEU A 131 2.24 9.39 12.19
C LEU A 131 3.00 9.89 13.43
N PRO A 132 3.06 11.20 13.67
CA PRO A 132 3.60 11.73 14.93
C PRO A 132 2.76 11.28 16.14
N LEU A 133 3.41 10.94 17.27
CA LEU A 133 2.73 10.51 18.51
C LEU A 133 1.59 11.43 18.96
N PRO A 134 1.71 12.78 18.95
CA PRO A 134 0.60 13.64 19.37
C PRO A 134 -0.65 13.48 18.49
N ILE A 135 -0.45 13.19 17.20
CA ILE A 135 -1.52 12.95 16.23
C ILE A 135 -2.14 11.59 16.46
N GLN A 136 -1.35 10.57 16.79
CA GLN A 136 -1.87 9.23 17.14
C GLN A 136 -2.83 9.27 18.33
N ILE A 137 -2.53 10.07 19.36
CA ILE A 137 -3.39 10.23 20.54
C ILE A 137 -4.72 10.89 20.16
N LYS A 138 -4.68 11.97 19.38
CA LYS A 138 -5.88 12.66 18.90
C LYS A 138 -6.71 11.80 17.96
N LEU A 139 -6.05 11.02 17.10
CA LEU A 139 -6.67 10.06 16.21
C LEU A 139 -7.47 9.03 17.00
N LEU A 140 -6.86 8.42 18.01
CA LEU A 140 -7.54 7.47 18.89
C LEU A 140 -8.74 8.11 19.60
N ALA A 141 -8.57 9.32 20.16
CA ALA A 141 -9.65 10.03 20.84
C ALA A 141 -10.83 10.32 19.89
N ALA A 142 -10.56 10.66 18.62
CA ALA A 142 -11.60 10.90 17.62
C ALA A 142 -12.38 9.63 17.26
N LEU A 143 -11.68 8.48 17.22
CA LEU A 143 -12.27 7.18 16.90
C LEU A 143 -13.11 6.65 18.06
N GLU A 144 -12.61 6.73 19.29
CA GLU A 144 -13.30 6.23 20.49
C GLU A 144 -14.53 7.07 20.84
N ASN A 145 -14.44 8.40 20.71
CA ASN A 145 -15.54 9.30 21.07
C ASN A 145 -16.51 9.58 19.91
N HIS A 146 -16.19 9.14 18.69
CA HIS A 146 -16.96 9.46 17.48
C HIS A 146 -17.15 10.97 17.26
N GLU A 147 -16.15 11.76 17.62
CA GLU A 147 -16.21 13.22 17.63
C GLU A 147 -14.85 13.83 17.26
N VAL A 148 -14.86 14.94 16.51
CA VAL A 148 -13.65 15.68 16.12
C VAL A 148 -13.77 17.15 16.49
N THR A 149 -12.74 17.66 17.15
CA THR A 149 -12.59 19.09 17.43
C THR A 149 -11.66 19.72 16.40
N ARG A 150 -12.22 20.59 15.55
CA ARG A 150 -11.42 21.35 14.57
C ARG A 150 -10.48 22.31 15.29
N VAL A 151 -9.34 22.60 14.68
CA VAL A 151 -8.42 23.63 15.19
C VAL A 151 -9.17 24.96 15.33
N GLY A 152 -9.10 25.56 16.52
CA GLY A 152 -9.80 26.80 16.87
C GLY A 152 -11.30 26.68 17.12
N ALA A 153 -11.91 25.50 16.99
CA ALA A 153 -13.30 25.29 17.40
C ALA A 153 -13.40 25.04 18.91
N GLN A 154 -14.47 25.55 19.52
CA GLN A 154 -14.76 25.36 20.95
C GLN A 154 -15.60 24.10 21.21
N GLN A 155 -16.32 23.61 20.19
CA GLN A 155 -17.18 22.44 20.32
C GLN A 155 -16.76 21.32 19.38
N PRO A 156 -16.78 20.06 19.85
CA PRO A 156 -16.58 18.90 19.00
C PRO A 156 -17.75 18.74 18.01
N SER A 157 -17.49 18.09 16.89
CA SER A 157 -18.50 17.70 15.90
C SER A 157 -18.57 16.19 15.81
N PRO A 158 -19.76 15.57 15.85
CA PRO A 158 -19.89 14.13 15.69
C PRO A 158 -19.42 13.68 14.31
N VAL A 159 -18.71 12.56 14.27
CA VAL A 159 -18.22 11.91 13.06
C VAL A 159 -18.40 10.40 13.14
N ASP A 160 -18.84 9.78 12.05
CA ASP A 160 -18.87 8.33 11.88
C ASP A 160 -17.88 7.95 10.78
N VAL A 161 -16.71 7.44 11.16
CA VAL A 161 -15.64 7.09 10.23
C VAL A 161 -15.13 5.69 10.53
N ARG A 162 -15.07 4.84 9.51
CA ARG A 162 -14.42 3.54 9.59
C ARG A 162 -12.97 3.75 9.24
N LEU A 163 -12.08 3.27 10.11
CA LEU A 163 -10.66 3.33 9.89
C LEU A 163 -10.18 2.07 9.17
N VAL A 164 -9.45 2.26 8.07
CA VAL A 164 -8.62 1.22 7.46
C VAL A 164 -7.19 1.75 7.44
N ALA A 165 -6.30 1.15 8.22
CA ALA A 165 -4.90 1.54 8.28
C ALA A 165 -4.03 0.54 7.51
N ALA A 166 -2.90 1.00 6.99
CA ALA A 166 -1.91 0.17 6.34
C ALA A 166 -0.50 0.48 6.85
N THR A 167 0.35 -0.53 6.89
CA THR A 167 1.75 -0.37 7.31
C THR A 167 2.66 -1.42 6.68
N SER A 168 3.90 -1.01 6.41
CA SER A 168 5.00 -1.88 5.99
C SER A 168 5.92 -2.31 7.13
N ILE A 169 5.77 -1.71 8.31
CA ILE A 169 6.63 -1.98 9.47
C ILE A 169 5.89 -2.77 10.55
N ASP A 170 6.65 -3.40 11.43
CA ASP A 170 6.10 -4.05 12.62
C ASP A 170 5.70 -2.98 13.67
N LEU A 171 4.40 -2.74 13.79
CA LEU A 171 3.87 -1.79 14.77
C LEU A 171 4.11 -2.24 16.21
N ALA A 172 4.21 -3.54 16.50
CA ALA A 172 4.51 -4.01 17.85
C ALA A 172 5.93 -3.60 18.27
N GLN A 173 6.89 -3.70 17.34
CA GLN A 173 8.25 -3.16 17.56
C GLN A 173 8.24 -1.63 17.67
N ALA A 174 7.42 -0.93 16.88
CA ALA A 174 7.28 0.52 16.98
C ALA A 174 6.71 0.96 18.35
N VAL A 175 5.77 0.20 18.92
CA VAL A 175 5.25 0.41 20.28
C VAL A 175 6.36 0.19 21.31
N ALA A 176 7.10 -0.92 21.22
CA ALA A 176 8.21 -1.20 22.14
C ALA A 176 9.31 -0.12 22.09
N ALA A 177 9.53 0.49 20.92
CA ALA A 177 10.45 1.60 20.72
C ALA A 177 9.89 2.98 21.14
N GLY A 178 8.65 3.04 21.65
CA GLY A 178 7.99 4.29 22.02
C GLY A 178 7.66 5.21 20.86
N LYS A 179 7.62 4.70 19.62
CA LYS A 179 7.30 5.46 18.40
C LYS A 179 5.82 5.36 18.02
N PHE A 180 5.11 4.39 18.58
CA PHE A 180 3.70 4.17 18.31
C PHE A 180 2.91 4.00 19.63
N HIS A 181 1.70 4.55 19.67
CA HIS A 181 0.86 4.56 20.86
C HIS A 181 0.20 3.20 21.07
N GLU A 182 0.46 2.57 22.21
CA GLU A 182 0.01 1.22 22.53
C GLU A 182 -1.51 1.03 22.39
N ARG A 183 -2.33 1.97 22.91
CA ARG A 183 -3.80 1.85 22.79
C ARG A 183 -4.30 1.95 21.35
N LEU A 184 -3.61 2.75 20.51
CA LEU A 184 -3.97 2.84 19.09
C LEU A 184 -3.62 1.53 18.37
N TYR A 185 -2.49 0.90 18.73
CA TYR A 185 -2.12 -0.41 18.21
C TYR A 185 -3.18 -1.47 18.56
N HIS A 186 -3.64 -1.50 19.80
CA HIS A 186 -4.71 -2.43 20.21
C HIS A 186 -6.02 -2.17 19.48
N TYR A 187 -6.44 -0.91 19.33
CA TYR A 187 -7.64 -0.54 18.57
C TYR A 187 -7.57 -1.03 17.11
N LEU A 188 -6.40 -0.91 16.48
CA LEU A 188 -6.16 -1.36 15.09
C LEU A 188 -6.06 -2.88 14.95
N SER A 189 -5.68 -3.57 16.03
CA SER A 189 -5.46 -5.02 16.02
C SER A 189 -6.75 -5.83 16.08
N GLU A 190 -7.92 -5.18 16.10
CA GLU A 190 -9.24 -5.86 16.05
C GLU A 190 -9.54 -6.51 14.70
N GLY A 191 -9.00 -5.95 13.61
CA GLY A 191 -9.17 -6.48 12.26
C GLY A 191 -7.84 -6.61 11.52
N PRO A 192 -6.95 -7.55 11.90
CA PRO A 192 -5.67 -7.72 11.22
C PRO A 192 -5.89 -8.37 9.85
N LEU A 193 -5.20 -7.84 8.83
CA LEU A 193 -5.17 -8.41 7.49
C LEU A 193 -3.74 -8.44 6.98
N GLU A 194 -3.18 -9.63 6.80
CA GLU A 194 -1.80 -9.82 6.32
C GLU A 194 -1.82 -9.96 4.79
N LEU A 195 -1.13 -9.06 4.08
CA LEU A 195 -0.93 -9.10 2.65
C LEU A 195 0.50 -9.62 2.35
N PRO A 196 0.63 -10.89 1.92
CA PRO A 196 1.92 -11.49 1.63
C PRO A 196 2.68 -10.75 0.52
N ALA A 197 4.01 -10.80 0.60
CA ALA A 197 4.86 -10.29 -0.46
C ALA A 197 4.65 -11.10 -1.76
N LEU A 198 4.95 -10.52 -2.92
CA LEU A 198 4.71 -11.19 -4.22
C LEU A 198 5.50 -12.51 -4.34
N ARG A 199 6.73 -12.54 -3.82
CA ARG A 199 7.57 -13.76 -3.74
C ARG A 199 6.96 -14.89 -2.89
N GLU A 200 6.02 -14.55 -2.01
CA GLU A 200 5.35 -15.51 -1.13
C GLU A 200 4.08 -16.08 -1.78
N ARG A 201 3.63 -15.52 -2.91
CA ARG A 201 2.42 -15.90 -3.65
C ARG A 201 2.75 -16.08 -5.13
N THR A 202 3.70 -16.97 -5.42
CA THR A 202 4.23 -17.14 -6.77
C THR A 202 3.16 -17.51 -7.80
N GLY A 203 2.09 -18.19 -7.38
CA GLY A 203 0.96 -18.54 -8.26
C GLY A 203 0.21 -17.32 -8.82
N ASP A 204 0.36 -16.12 -8.23
CA ASP A 204 -0.27 -14.90 -8.74
C ASP A 204 0.56 -14.18 -9.80
N ILE A 205 1.86 -14.47 -9.90
CA ILE A 205 2.82 -13.67 -10.69
C ILE A 205 2.46 -13.67 -12.16
N LEU A 206 2.24 -14.85 -12.75
CA LEU A 206 1.93 -14.98 -14.17
C LEU A 206 0.61 -14.26 -14.51
N SER A 207 -0.44 -14.52 -13.75
CA SER A 207 -1.76 -13.92 -13.99
C SER A 207 -1.76 -12.40 -13.81
N LEU A 208 -0.96 -11.87 -12.87
CA LEU A 208 -0.73 -10.43 -12.76
C LEU A 208 0.03 -9.88 -13.98
N ALA A 209 1.05 -10.59 -14.45
CA ALA A 209 1.84 -10.19 -15.61
C ALA A 209 0.98 -10.14 -16.89
N GLU A 210 0.19 -11.19 -17.15
CA GLU A 210 -0.76 -11.26 -18.27
C GLU A 210 -1.79 -10.14 -18.20
N TYR A 211 -2.32 -9.85 -17.01
CA TYR A 211 -3.24 -8.74 -16.81
C TYR A 211 -2.61 -7.39 -17.16
N PHE A 212 -1.37 -7.13 -16.72
CA PHE A 212 -0.68 -5.89 -17.06
C PHE A 212 -0.38 -5.79 -18.55
N LEU A 213 0.05 -6.88 -19.20
CA LEU A 213 0.22 -6.93 -20.65
C LEU A 213 -1.07 -6.55 -21.37
N GLY A 214 -2.20 -7.18 -21.03
CA GLY A 214 -3.50 -6.87 -21.65
C GLY A 214 -3.87 -5.39 -21.54
N ILE A 215 -3.68 -4.79 -20.36
CA ILE A 215 -3.98 -3.37 -20.14
C ILE A 215 -3.06 -2.45 -20.96
N TYR A 216 -1.77 -2.73 -20.99
CA TYR A 216 -0.79 -1.85 -21.63
C TYR A 216 -0.80 -2.01 -23.15
N SER A 217 -0.95 -3.24 -23.68
CA SER A 217 -1.15 -3.48 -25.11
C SER A 217 -2.36 -2.72 -25.64
N GLN A 218 -3.49 -2.76 -24.92
CA GLN A 218 -4.69 -2.00 -25.31
C GLN A 218 -4.44 -0.48 -25.31
N ARG A 219 -3.70 0.04 -24.33
CA ARG A 219 -3.41 1.49 -24.21
C ARG A 219 -2.43 2.00 -25.26
N LEU A 220 -1.51 1.13 -25.70
CA LEU A 220 -0.48 1.45 -26.69
C LEU A 220 -0.90 1.09 -28.11
N ASP A 221 -2.09 0.53 -28.30
CA ASP A 221 -2.58 0.01 -29.59
C ASP A 221 -1.62 -1.04 -30.19
N LEU A 222 -1.10 -1.91 -29.33
CA LEU A 222 -0.20 -3.01 -29.68
C LEU A 222 -0.93 -4.36 -29.55
N PRO A 223 -0.52 -5.38 -30.32
CA PRO A 223 -0.95 -6.75 -30.05
C PRO A 223 -0.53 -7.18 -28.63
N VAL A 224 -1.27 -8.13 -28.06
CA VAL A 224 -0.94 -8.71 -26.75
C VAL A 224 0.07 -9.85 -26.99
N PRO A 225 1.36 -9.71 -26.63
CA PRO A 225 2.31 -10.80 -26.77
C PRO A 225 2.06 -11.87 -25.71
N LEU A 226 2.43 -13.11 -26.01
CA LEU A 226 2.46 -14.19 -25.03
C LEU A 226 3.71 -14.07 -24.14
N ILE A 227 3.64 -14.55 -22.90
CA ILE A 227 4.82 -14.71 -22.06
C ILE A 227 5.40 -16.08 -22.36
N SER A 228 6.65 -16.14 -22.84
CA SER A 228 7.33 -17.41 -23.09
C SER A 228 7.52 -18.19 -21.79
N GLU A 229 7.56 -19.53 -21.85
CA GLU A 229 7.79 -20.38 -20.68
C GLU A 229 9.11 -20.02 -19.97
N ALA A 230 10.15 -19.66 -20.73
CA ALA A 230 11.42 -19.21 -20.18
C ALA A 230 11.28 -17.88 -19.41
N ALA A 231 10.50 -16.93 -19.93
CA ALA A 231 10.23 -15.66 -19.25
C ALA A 231 9.40 -15.87 -17.97
N GLN A 232 8.40 -16.75 -18.01
CA GLN A 232 7.62 -17.13 -16.83
C GLN A 232 8.52 -17.68 -15.72
N LEU A 233 9.40 -18.63 -16.03
CA LEU A 233 10.34 -19.20 -15.06
C LEU A 233 11.23 -18.14 -14.42
N VAL A 234 11.63 -17.12 -15.19
CA VAL A 234 12.42 -16.00 -14.70
C VAL A 234 11.61 -15.09 -13.78
N LEU A 235 10.35 -14.79 -14.13
CA LEU A 235 9.43 -14.02 -13.28
C LEU A 235 9.15 -14.72 -11.94
N GLU A 236 8.94 -16.03 -11.94
CA GLU A 236 8.63 -16.81 -10.73
C GLU A 236 9.83 -16.94 -9.77
N ARG A 237 11.07 -16.86 -10.28
CA ARG A 237 12.29 -16.98 -9.48
C ARG A 237 12.76 -15.66 -8.87
N HIS A 238 12.27 -14.54 -9.38
CA HIS A 238 12.69 -13.22 -8.92
C HIS A 238 12.17 -12.92 -7.49
N SER A 239 12.94 -12.17 -6.71
CA SER A 239 12.63 -11.87 -5.29
C SER A 239 11.57 -10.78 -5.10
N TRP A 240 11.30 -10.00 -6.15
CA TRP A 240 10.29 -8.93 -6.19
C TRP A 240 10.37 -7.93 -5.01
N PRO A 241 11.51 -7.26 -4.77
CA PRO A 241 11.66 -6.28 -3.70
C PRO A 241 10.68 -5.10 -3.80
N GLY A 242 10.22 -4.74 -4.99
CA GLY A 242 9.18 -3.74 -5.23
C GLY A 242 7.78 -4.32 -5.43
N ASN A 243 7.60 -5.63 -5.19
CA ASN A 243 6.34 -6.36 -5.25
C ASN A 243 5.58 -6.12 -6.57
N THR A 244 4.25 -5.98 -6.51
CA THR A 244 3.38 -5.80 -7.68
C THR A 244 3.70 -4.54 -8.47
N ARG A 245 4.17 -3.47 -7.80
CA ARG A 245 4.58 -2.22 -8.48
C ARG A 245 5.80 -2.43 -9.37
N GLU A 246 6.77 -3.21 -8.91
CA GLU A 246 7.95 -3.57 -9.71
C GLU A 246 7.55 -4.47 -10.89
N LEU A 247 6.71 -5.48 -10.66
CA LEU A 247 6.18 -6.34 -11.73
C LEU A 247 5.47 -5.51 -12.80
N GLU A 248 4.58 -4.59 -12.42
CA GLU A 248 3.88 -3.72 -13.36
C GLU A 248 4.85 -2.92 -14.25
N ASN A 249 5.92 -2.37 -13.66
CA ASN A 249 6.91 -1.59 -14.39
C ASN A 249 7.73 -2.45 -15.35
N ILE A 250 8.17 -3.63 -14.91
CA ILE A 250 8.95 -4.56 -15.74
C ILE A 250 8.13 -5.05 -16.92
N ILE A 251 6.87 -5.43 -16.71
CA ILE A 251 6.00 -5.92 -17.78
C ILE A 251 5.69 -4.80 -18.77
N HIS A 252 5.45 -3.58 -18.29
CA HIS A 252 5.27 -2.42 -19.16
C HIS A 252 6.52 -2.14 -20.00
N PHE A 253 7.71 -2.21 -19.40
CA PHE A 253 8.97 -2.05 -20.12
C PHE A 253 9.21 -3.16 -21.15
N ALA A 254 8.96 -4.42 -20.77
CA ALA A 254 9.13 -5.57 -21.65
C ALA A 254 8.26 -5.45 -22.90
N LEU A 255 7.01 -4.98 -22.76
CA LEU A 255 6.11 -4.71 -23.88
C LEU A 255 6.64 -3.62 -24.83
N LEU A 256 7.30 -2.59 -24.31
CA LEU A 256 7.86 -1.49 -25.12
C LEU A 256 9.09 -1.92 -25.92
N VAL A 257 9.84 -2.90 -25.43
CA VAL A 257 11.10 -3.36 -26.06
C VAL A 257 10.91 -4.61 -26.91
N SER A 258 9.90 -5.44 -26.61
CA SER A 258 9.60 -6.61 -27.41
C SER A 258 9.17 -6.22 -28.82
N THR A 259 9.77 -6.87 -29.83
CA THR A 259 9.47 -6.64 -31.25
C THR A 259 8.72 -7.80 -31.91
N GLY A 260 8.40 -8.86 -31.14
CA GLY A 260 7.72 -10.06 -31.63
C GLY A 260 6.48 -10.43 -30.82
N ASP A 261 5.89 -11.57 -31.15
CA ASP A 261 4.66 -12.08 -30.53
C ASP A 261 4.86 -12.67 -29.13
N GLU A 262 6.11 -12.74 -28.65
CA GLU A 262 6.46 -13.29 -27.34
C GLU A 262 7.39 -12.38 -26.52
N ILE A 263 7.12 -12.33 -25.22
CA ILE A 263 8.02 -11.78 -24.20
C ILE A 263 9.04 -12.85 -23.82
N LEU A 264 10.30 -12.58 -24.13
CA LEU A 264 11.45 -13.41 -23.80
C LEU A 264 12.15 -12.89 -22.52
N PRO A 265 12.96 -13.73 -21.84
CA PRO A 265 13.72 -13.31 -20.65
C PRO A 265 14.53 -12.02 -20.83
N GLU A 266 15.14 -11.82 -22.00
CA GLU A 266 15.93 -10.62 -22.33
C GLU A 266 15.12 -9.31 -22.33
N HIS A 267 13.80 -9.38 -22.52
CA HIS A 267 12.93 -8.21 -22.49
C HIS A 267 12.59 -7.76 -21.06
N LEU A 268 12.66 -8.66 -20.07
CA LEU A 268 12.22 -8.39 -18.70
C LEU A 268 13.17 -7.46 -17.93
N ASN A 269 14.42 -7.29 -18.39
CA ASN A 269 15.43 -6.42 -17.79
C ASN A 269 15.46 -6.50 -16.25
N LEU A 270 15.32 -7.71 -15.69
CA LEU A 270 15.32 -7.92 -14.25
C LEU A 270 16.73 -7.64 -13.74
N PRO A 271 16.89 -6.78 -12.72
CA PRO A 271 18.19 -6.60 -12.11
C PRO A 271 18.60 -7.92 -11.46
N ASP A 272 19.72 -8.50 -11.89
CA ASP A 272 20.27 -9.68 -11.23
C ASP A 272 20.38 -9.41 -9.72
N SER A 273 19.92 -10.35 -8.89
CA SER A 273 20.00 -10.23 -7.42
C SER A 273 21.42 -9.92 -6.93
N LEU A 274 22.45 -10.34 -7.68
CA LEU A 274 23.85 -9.97 -7.45
C LEU A 274 24.13 -8.49 -7.69
N THR A 275 23.52 -7.88 -8.70
CA THR A 275 23.63 -6.46 -9.02
C THR A 275 22.91 -5.59 -7.98
N GLN A 276 21.78 -6.05 -7.45
CA GLN A 276 21.11 -5.39 -6.31
C GLN A 276 21.92 -5.46 -5.03
N ILE A 277 22.46 -6.64 -4.69
CA ILE A 277 23.38 -6.80 -3.55
C ILE A 277 24.60 -5.90 -3.75
N ALA A 278 25.19 -5.88 -4.95
CA ALA A 278 26.31 -5.00 -5.26
C ALA A 278 25.94 -3.52 -5.11
N HIS A 279 24.76 -3.09 -5.56
CA HIS A 279 24.31 -1.71 -5.42
C HIS A 279 24.04 -1.33 -3.95
N GLN A 280 23.39 -2.19 -3.16
CA GLN A 280 23.20 -1.97 -1.73
C GLN A 280 24.53 -1.92 -0.96
N VAL A 281 25.46 -2.84 -1.26
CA VAL A 281 26.82 -2.81 -0.71
C VAL A 281 27.52 -1.50 -1.07
N THR A 282 27.40 -1.04 -2.32
CA THR A 282 28.00 0.21 -2.79
C THR A 282 27.38 1.42 -2.09
N GLN A 283 26.06 1.43 -1.85
CA GLN A 283 25.39 2.49 -1.11
C GLN A 283 25.77 2.53 0.37
N ILE A 284 25.87 1.36 1.04
CA ILE A 284 26.31 1.28 2.44
C ILE A 284 27.76 1.73 2.57
N LEU A 285 28.63 1.40 1.61
CA LEU A 285 30.02 1.86 1.59
C LEU A 285 30.12 3.39 1.40
N GLY A 286 29.31 3.96 0.50
CA GLY A 286 29.30 5.40 0.20
C GLY A 286 28.66 6.26 1.29
N ASN A 287 27.41 5.97 1.64
CA ASN A 287 26.56 6.84 2.48
C ASN A 287 26.05 6.18 3.77
N GLY A 288 26.40 4.91 4.02
CA GLY A 288 25.94 4.18 5.20
C GLY A 288 26.54 4.70 6.51
N SER A 289 25.75 4.62 7.57
CA SER A 289 26.14 4.87 8.96
C SER A 289 27.24 3.91 9.42
N ALA A 290 28.00 4.30 10.45
CA ALA A 290 29.09 3.47 10.98
C ALA A 290 28.60 2.06 11.41
N THR A 291 27.38 2.00 11.95
CA THR A 291 26.70 0.76 12.33
C THR A 291 26.37 -0.16 11.15
N GLU A 292 25.93 0.40 10.02
CA GLU A 292 25.65 -0.39 8.81
C GLU A 292 26.93 -0.92 8.17
N LYS A 293 28.01 -0.13 8.20
CA LYS A 293 29.34 -0.55 7.72
C LYS A 293 29.94 -1.66 8.57
N ASP A 294 29.76 -1.62 9.89
CA ASP A 294 30.24 -2.69 10.79
C ASP A 294 29.39 -3.97 10.69
N ALA A 295 28.06 -3.85 10.51
CA ALA A 295 27.21 -5.00 10.24
C ALA A 295 27.59 -5.70 8.92
N LEU A 296 27.89 -4.93 7.87
CA LEU A 296 28.36 -5.47 6.59
C LEU A 296 29.71 -6.18 6.73
N LYS A 297 30.66 -5.62 7.49
CA LYS A 297 31.95 -6.29 7.78
C LYS A 297 31.77 -7.62 8.53
N GLN A 298 30.87 -7.67 9.51
CA GLN A 298 30.57 -8.91 10.22
C GLN A 298 29.94 -9.96 9.29
N LEU A 299 29.02 -9.56 8.43
CA LEU A 299 28.42 -10.43 7.42
C LEU A 299 29.48 -11.02 6.47
N LEU A 300 30.42 -10.21 5.98
CA LEU A 300 31.50 -10.65 5.10
C LEU A 300 32.50 -11.61 5.80
N LYS A 301 32.80 -11.38 7.08
CA LYS A 301 33.59 -12.32 7.91
C LYS A 301 32.88 -13.65 8.12
N ASN A 302 31.59 -13.61 8.42
CA ASN A 302 30.78 -14.82 8.62
C ASN A 302 30.62 -15.62 7.33
N ALA A 303 30.64 -14.95 6.18
CA ALA A 303 30.63 -15.56 4.86
C ALA A 303 32.01 -16.07 4.38
N GLY A 304 33.09 -15.83 5.15
CA GLY A 304 34.45 -16.26 4.81
C GLY A 304 35.09 -15.49 3.64
N ILE A 305 34.57 -14.30 3.32
CA ILE A 305 35.06 -13.44 2.23
C ILE A 305 36.16 -12.48 2.73
N LEU A 306 36.23 -12.27 4.06
CA LEU A 306 37.19 -11.43 4.77
C LEU A 306 37.81 -12.15 5.98
#